data_AF-A0A349B8W1-F1
#
_entry.id   AF-A0A349B8W1-F1
#
_cell.length_a   1.000
_cell.length_b   1.000
_cell.length_c   1.000
_cell.angle_alpha   90.00
_cell.angle_beta   90.00
_cell.angle_gamma   90.00
#
_symmetry.space_group_name_H-M   'P 1'
#
loop_
_entity.id
_entity.type
_entity.pdbx_description
1 polymer ?
#
loop_
_entity_poly.entity_id
_entity_poly.type
_entity_poly.pdbx_seq_one_letter_code
_entity_poly.pdbx_strand_id
1 'polypeptide(L)'
;MSQLGRPVARAAPADVVDLPAGAGARAVCSWVFDTPRATLSSAPVGGGTSAIDWLVNIGVPGDYDRTDLEDHARDVAGRLGLVGTGAAMLTAVDVHRTVRAEDG
;
A
#
# COMPACT_ATOMS: atom_id res chain seq x y z
N MET A 1 -30.07 15.26 18.39
CA MET A 1 -28.59 15.37 18.36
C MET A 1 -28.15 15.03 16.94
N SER A 2 -27.94 16.04 16.11
CA SER A 2 -27.61 15.88 14.69
C SER A 2 -26.18 15.35 14.58
N GLN A 3 -26.00 14.12 14.07
CA GLN A 3 -24.70 13.68 13.57
C GLN A 3 -24.43 14.49 12.30
N LEU A 4 -23.72 15.61 12.45
CA LEU A 4 -23.03 16.23 11.32
C LEU A 4 -22.12 15.16 10.71
N GLY A 5 -22.45 14.72 9.49
CA GLY A 5 -21.68 13.75 8.74
C GLY A 5 -20.23 14.23 8.67
N ARG A 6 -19.31 13.50 9.30
CA ARG A 6 -17.88 13.75 9.14
C ARG A 6 -17.60 13.71 7.63
N PRO A 7 -16.91 14.71 7.07
CA PRO A 7 -16.46 14.63 5.68
C PRO A 7 -15.73 13.31 5.50
N VAL A 8 -16.21 12.48 4.56
CA VAL A 8 -15.47 11.30 4.14
C VAL A 8 -14.16 11.81 3.57
N ALA A 9 -13.04 11.39 4.17
CA ALA A 9 -11.74 11.81 3.68
C ALA A 9 -11.59 11.31 2.23
N ARG A 10 -11.30 12.23 1.30
CA ARG A 10 -11.02 11.87 -0.08
C ARG A 10 -9.87 10.85 -0.10
N ALA A 11 -10.06 9.75 -0.82
CA ALA A 11 -8.99 8.78 -1.02
C ALA A 11 -7.75 9.49 -1.59
N ALA A 12 -6.59 9.25 -0.97
CA ALA A 12 -5.33 9.69 -1.56
C ALA A 12 -5.17 9.02 -2.92
N PRO A 13 -4.70 9.73 -3.96
CA PRO A 13 -4.34 9.07 -5.21
C PRO A 13 -3.23 8.05 -4.95
N ALA A 14 -3.26 6.93 -5.68
CA ALA A 14 -2.16 5.99 -5.70
C ALA A 14 -1.11 6.48 -6.69
N ASP A 15 0.16 6.48 -6.30
CA ASP A 15 1.27 6.59 -7.23
C ASP A 15 1.70 5.18 -7.65
N VAL A 16 1.93 4.97 -8.95
CA VAL A 16 2.53 3.73 -9.46
C VAL A 16 4.00 3.99 -9.72
N VAL A 17 4.87 3.27 -9.02
CA VAL A 17 6.33 3.46 -9.08
C VAL A 17 7.00 2.18 -9.57
N ASP A 18 7.77 2.30 -10.64
CA ASP A 18 8.63 1.22 -11.13
C ASP A 18 9.82 1.00 -10.19
N LEU A 19 10.10 -0.26 -9.88
CA LEU A 19 11.27 -0.65 -9.10
C LEU A 19 12.38 -1.16 -10.02
N PRO A 20 13.65 -0.95 -9.65
CA PRO A 20 14.77 -1.45 -10.43
C PRO A 20 14.75 -2.98 -10.48
N ALA A 21 15.27 -3.55 -11.58
CA ALA A 21 15.41 -4.99 -11.72
C ALA A 21 16.18 -5.60 -10.54
N GLY A 22 15.73 -6.78 -10.08
CA GLY A 22 16.31 -7.47 -8.92
C GLY A 22 15.78 -7.01 -7.56
N ALA A 23 14.85 -6.04 -7.49
CA ALA A 23 14.20 -5.64 -6.24
C ALA A 23 13.19 -6.68 -5.68
N GLY A 24 13.05 -7.84 -6.32
CA GLY A 24 12.04 -8.85 -5.95
C GLY A 24 10.59 -8.44 -6.23
N ALA A 25 10.40 -7.25 -6.82
CA ALA A 25 9.13 -6.66 -7.24
C ALA A 25 9.37 -5.82 -8.51
N ARG A 26 8.33 -5.66 -9.34
CA ARG A 26 8.42 -4.94 -10.63
C ARG A 26 7.99 -3.48 -10.50
N ALA A 27 6.83 -3.26 -9.89
CA ALA A 27 6.27 -1.94 -9.64
C ALA A 27 5.41 -1.99 -8.38
N VAL A 28 5.08 -0.82 -7.82
CA VAL A 28 4.32 -0.69 -6.57
C VAL A 28 3.26 0.37 -6.74
N CYS A 29 2.03 0.09 -6.29
CA CYS A 29 1.09 1.17 -5.96
C CYS A 29 1.36 1.65 -4.54
N SER A 30 1.60 2.94 -4.35
CA SER A 30 1.82 3.55 -3.04
C SER A 30 0.78 4.62 -2.73
N TRP A 31 0.34 4.63 -1.48
CA TRP A 31 -0.46 5.70 -0.89
C TRP A 31 0.30 6.23 0.31
N VAL A 32 0.57 7.53 0.32
CA VAL A 32 1.15 8.24 1.47
C VAL A 32 0.12 9.23 1.98
N PHE A 33 -0.10 9.25 3.28
CA PHE A 33 -1.13 10.07 3.89
C PHE A 33 -0.53 11.22 4.70
N ASP A 34 -1.04 12.44 4.49
CA ASP A 34 -0.61 13.63 5.24
C ASP A 34 -0.86 13.50 6.76
N THR A 35 -1.80 12.63 7.14
CA THR A 35 -2.12 12.29 8.53
C THR A 35 -2.40 10.79 8.61
N PRO A 36 -2.03 10.11 9.72
CA PRO A 36 -2.31 8.69 9.90
C PRO A 36 -3.78 8.34 9.63
N ARG A 37 -4.00 7.28 8.84
CA ARG A 37 -5.34 6.79 8.49
C ARG A 37 -5.66 5.56 9.30
N ALA A 38 -6.82 5.56 9.96
CA ALA A 38 -7.38 4.33 10.53
C ALA A 38 -7.63 3.34 9.40
N THR A 39 -7.17 2.11 9.59
CA THR A 39 -7.25 1.05 8.59
C THR A 39 -7.69 -0.25 9.20
N LEU A 40 -8.38 -1.04 8.36
CA LEU A 40 -8.67 -2.44 8.56
C LEU A 40 -8.17 -3.16 7.32
N SER A 41 -7.11 -3.95 7.45
CA SER A 41 -6.44 -4.55 6.30
C SER A 41 -6.12 -6.02 6.54
N SER A 42 -6.19 -6.84 5.50
CA SER A 42 -5.69 -8.21 5.49
C SER A 42 -4.27 -8.31 4.93
N ALA A 43 -3.58 -7.18 4.78
CA ALA A 43 -2.19 -7.15 4.34
C ALA A 43 -1.32 -8.10 5.19
N PRO A 44 -0.50 -8.96 4.57
CA PRO A 44 0.34 -9.90 5.30
C PRO A 44 1.40 -9.21 6.17
N VAL A 45 1.79 -7.98 5.82
CA VAL A 45 2.68 -7.14 6.65
C VAL A 45 1.94 -5.89 7.08
N GLY A 46 1.91 -5.62 8.38
CA GLY A 46 1.28 -4.42 8.96
C GLY A 46 -0.25 -4.39 8.85
N GLY A 47 -0.90 -5.49 8.47
CA GLY A 47 -2.36 -5.63 8.48
C GLY A 47 -2.97 -5.68 9.88
N GLY A 48 -4.28 -5.89 9.94
CA GLY A 48 -5.10 -5.77 11.14
C GLY A 48 -5.76 -4.40 11.25
N THR A 49 -6.04 -3.98 12.49
CA THR A 49 -6.65 -2.69 12.81
C THR A 49 -5.60 -1.75 13.38
N SER A 50 -5.19 -0.74 12.61
CA SER A 50 -4.14 0.20 12.99
C SER A 50 -4.32 1.57 12.34
N ALA A 51 -3.61 2.58 12.84
CA ALA A 51 -3.42 3.82 12.12
C ALA A 51 -2.12 3.73 11.31
N ILE A 52 -2.17 3.99 10.00
CA ILE A 52 -1.01 3.91 9.11
C ILE A 52 -0.73 5.25 8.42
N ASP A 53 0.54 5.54 8.22
CA ASP A 53 1.07 6.69 7.49
C ASP A 53 1.13 6.42 5.97
N TRP A 54 1.29 5.15 5.59
CA TRP A 54 1.36 4.73 4.20
C TRP A 54 0.85 3.30 3.98
N LEU A 55 0.40 3.02 2.77
CA LEU A 55 -0.01 1.70 2.29
C LEU A 55 0.71 1.42 0.96
N VAL A 56 1.15 0.20 0.74
CA VAL A 56 1.66 -0.24 -0.57
C VAL A 56 0.99 -1.53 -1.04
N ASN A 57 0.82 -1.67 -2.35
CA ASN A 57 0.50 -2.92 -3.01
C ASN A 57 1.63 -3.25 -4.00
N ILE A 58 2.45 -4.22 -3.62
CA ILE A 58 3.69 -4.58 -4.31
C ILE A 58 3.38 -5.56 -5.44
N GLY A 59 3.69 -5.17 -6.67
CA GLY A 59 3.59 -6.02 -7.85
C GLY A 59 4.73 -7.03 -7.90
N VAL A 60 4.39 -8.30 -7.69
CA VAL A 60 5.33 -9.43 -7.65
C VAL A 60 5.17 -10.34 -8.88
N PRO A 61 6.16 -11.17 -9.21
CA PRO A 61 6.01 -12.23 -10.21
C PRO A 61 4.89 -13.24 -9.86
N GLY A 62 4.37 -13.96 -10.86
CA GLY A 62 3.31 -14.97 -10.64
C GLY A 62 3.78 -16.22 -9.90
N ASP A 63 5.08 -16.47 -9.90
CA ASP A 63 5.79 -17.54 -9.20
C ASP A 63 6.41 -17.06 -7.87
N TYR A 64 5.93 -15.95 -7.33
CA TYR A 64 6.43 -15.40 -6.06
C TYR A 64 6.26 -16.39 -4.90
N ASP A 65 7.38 -16.73 -4.24
CA ASP A 65 7.48 -17.77 -3.21
C ASP A 65 8.23 -17.32 -1.95
N ARG A 66 8.56 -16.03 -1.83
CA ARG A 66 9.27 -15.48 -0.67
C ARG A 66 8.45 -15.64 0.61
N THR A 67 9.13 -15.98 1.68
CA THR A 67 8.57 -16.15 3.03
C THR A 67 9.00 -15.05 4.00
N ASP A 68 10.01 -14.26 3.63
CA ASP A 68 10.58 -13.14 4.39
C ASP A 68 9.84 -11.82 4.11
N LEU A 69 8.51 -11.85 4.20
CA LEU A 69 7.63 -10.77 3.73
C LEU A 69 7.90 -9.43 4.44
N GLU A 70 8.22 -9.45 5.73
CA GLU A 70 8.54 -8.24 6.50
C GLU A 70 9.81 -7.55 5.98
N ASP A 71 10.84 -8.32 5.66
CA ASP A 71 12.10 -7.80 5.13
C ASP A 71 11.92 -7.32 3.70
N HIS A 72 11.15 -8.04 2.88
CA HIS A 72 10.80 -7.59 1.54
C HIS A 72 10.04 -6.26 1.56
N ALA A 73 9.00 -6.15 2.40
CA ALA A 73 8.22 -4.94 2.56
C ALA A 73 9.09 -3.77 3.06
N ARG A 74 9.99 -4.02 4.01
CA ARG A 74 10.94 -3.02 4.53
C ARG A 74 11.90 -2.52 3.45
N ASP A 75 12.46 -3.41 2.62
CA ASP A 75 13.35 -3.02 1.51
C ASP A 75 12.61 -2.14 0.49
N VAL A 76 11.40 -2.54 0.10
CA VAL A 76 10.56 -1.76 -0.82
C VAL A 76 10.20 -0.40 -0.24
N ALA A 77 9.74 -0.36 1.02
CA ALA A 77 9.43 0.90 1.71
C ALA A 77 10.65 1.81 1.81
N GLY A 78 11.83 1.25 2.12
CA GLY A 78 13.10 1.99 2.16
C GLY A 78 13.49 2.59 0.81
N ARG A 79 13.32 1.84 -0.29
CA ARG A 79 13.57 2.33 -1.67
C ARG A 79 12.64 3.47 -2.06
N LEU A 80 11.40 3.44 -1.58
CA LEU A 80 10.40 4.48 -1.80
C LEU A 80 10.51 5.65 -0.82
N GLY A 81 11.41 5.58 0.17
CA GLY A 81 11.58 6.61 1.20
C GLY A 81 10.37 6.73 2.14
N LEU A 82 9.59 5.66 2.30
CA LEU A 82 8.40 5.64 3.15
C LEU A 82 8.81 5.60 4.63
N VAL A 83 8.19 6.46 5.43
CA VAL A 83 8.50 6.62 6.86
C VAL A 83 7.22 6.49 7.68
N GLY A 84 7.33 5.89 8.86
CA GLY A 84 6.21 5.69 9.77
C GLY A 84 5.60 4.30 9.68
N THR A 85 4.42 4.14 10.26
CA THR A 85 3.68 2.88 10.31
C THR A 85 3.05 2.62 8.96
N GLY A 86 3.22 1.41 8.41
CA GLY A 86 2.60 1.07 7.14
C GLY A 86 2.18 -0.38 7.02
N ALA A 87 1.41 -0.63 5.97
CA ALA A 87 0.95 -1.95 5.59
C ALA A 87 1.37 -2.25 4.15
N ALA A 88 1.72 -3.51 3.87
CA ALA A 88 2.12 -3.96 2.55
C ALA A 88 1.32 -5.17 2.10
N MET A 89 0.60 -4.98 1.00
CA MET A 89 -0.05 -6.04 0.22
C MET A 89 0.88 -6.48 -0.92
N LEU A 90 0.67 -7.68 -1.43
CA LEU A 90 1.39 -8.23 -2.57
C LEU A 90 0.39 -8.73 -3.60
N THR A 91 0.70 -8.53 -4.88
CA THR A 91 -0.16 -8.98 -5.97
C THR A 91 0.66 -9.42 -7.17
N ALA A 92 0.27 -10.52 -7.80
CA ALA A 92 0.81 -10.93 -9.09
C ALA A 92 0.14 -10.20 -10.28
N VAL A 93 -0.92 -9.45 -10.02
CA VAL A 93 -1.60 -8.62 -11.03
C VAL A 93 -0.74 -7.40 -11.35
N ASP A 94 -0.69 -7.04 -12.63
CA ASP A 94 -0.01 -5.84 -13.09
C ASP A 94 -0.62 -4.56 -12.47
N VAL A 95 0.14 -3.93 -11.59
CA VAL A 95 -0.24 -2.72 -10.86
C VAL A 95 -0.35 -1.48 -11.74
N HIS A 96 0.23 -1.48 -12.95
CA HIS A 96 0.04 -0.38 -13.93
C HIS A 96 -1.40 -0.31 -14.44
N ARG A 97 -2.18 -1.38 -14.27
CA ARG A 97 -3.60 -1.44 -14.65
C ARG A 97 -4.53 -0.93 -13.54
N THR A 98 -3.97 -0.28 -12.51
CA THR A 98 -4.74 0.33 -11.43
C THR A 98 -5.67 1.42 -11.97
N VAL A 99 -6.93 1.35 -11.56
CA VAL A 99 -7.94 2.36 -11.87
C VAL A 99 -8.50 2.93 -10.58
N ARG A 100 -8.78 4.23 -10.58
CA ARG A 100 -9.53 4.87 -9.50
C ARG A 100 -11.00 4.99 -9.91
N ALA A 101 -11.88 4.58 -9.02
CA ALA A 101 -13.31 4.81 -9.11
C ALA A 101 -13.80 5.43 -7.80
N GLU A 102 -14.95 6.11 -7.85
CA GLU A 102 -15.64 6.64 -6.68
C GLU A 102 -17.05 6.04 -6.68
N ASP A 103 -17.53 5.65 -5.50
CA ASP A 103 -18.90 5.21 -5.31
C ASP A 103 -19.82 6.45 -5.27
N GLY A 104 -20.96 6.38 -5.97
CA GLY A 104 -21.90 7.49 -6.14
C GLY A 104 -22.78 7.77 -4.92
#